data_AF-A0A2V9PCV0-F1
#
_entry.id   AF-A0A2V9PCV0-F1
#
_cell.length_a   1.000
_cell.length_b   1.000
_cell.length_c   1.000
_cell.angle_alpha   90.00
_cell.angle_beta   90.00
_cell.angle_gamma   90.00
#
_symmetry.space_group_name_H-M   'P 1'
#
loop_
_entity.id
_entity.type
_entity.pdbx_description
1 polymer ?
#
loop_
_entity_poly.entity_id
_entity_poly.type
_entity_poly.pdbx_seq_one_letter_code
_entity_poly.pdbx_strand_id
1 'polypeptide(L)'
;MSPAALDTVLGKLARQHDPNVLVGFDHADDAGVYKIAPDQALVQTVDFFTPIVDDPYTFGQIAATNSLSDVYAMGGRPLTALALVCFPEKGDLEVLERILAGGLSKMIEAGCTIIGGHSIRDDETKFGYSVTGLINPKRVLKNGGAQPGDRLLLTKALGTGVISTAIKKGVAKQAWIDAAVVSMTTLNKAAGEVIATGSVGTDALARQADQDSAKNRQPGVPHPSRQRLGANSDKQSAPTRRRSRVCTRRLHPCRSQSQ
;
A
#
# COMPACT_ATOMS: atom_id res chain seq x y z
N MET A 1 -17.57 8.30 3.91
CA MET A 1 -18.40 7.16 4.35
C MET A 1 -17.59 6.30 5.32
N SER A 2 -18.19 5.75 6.38
CA SER A 2 -17.49 4.83 7.29
C SER A 2 -17.51 3.38 6.75
N PRO A 3 -16.51 2.54 7.07
CA PRO A 3 -16.51 1.13 6.66
C PRO A 3 -17.77 0.37 7.12
N ALA A 4 -18.20 0.58 8.37
CA ALA A 4 -19.38 -0.07 8.93
C ALA A 4 -20.68 0.28 8.18
N ALA A 5 -20.81 1.51 7.68
CA ALA A 5 -21.97 1.90 6.88
C ALA A 5 -21.98 1.17 5.53
N LEU A 6 -20.82 1.03 4.88
CA LEU A 6 -20.71 0.31 3.62
C LEU A 6 -21.00 -1.19 3.80
N ASP A 7 -20.43 -1.83 4.83
CA ASP A 7 -20.67 -3.25 5.14
C ASP A 7 -22.16 -3.53 5.39
N THR A 8 -22.85 -2.61 6.08
CA THR A 8 -24.30 -2.71 6.33
C THR A 8 -25.11 -2.68 5.04
N VAL A 9 -24.69 -1.88 4.05
CA VAL A 9 -25.37 -1.80 2.76
C VAL A 9 -25.05 -3.02 1.90
N LEU A 10 -23.78 -3.40 1.79
CA LEU A 10 -23.33 -4.55 1.01
C LEU A 10 -23.96 -5.86 1.51
N GLY A 11 -24.12 -6.02 2.83
CA GLY A 11 -24.76 -7.19 3.43
C GLY A 11 -26.23 -7.39 3.05
N LYS A 12 -26.89 -6.37 2.48
CA LYS A 12 -28.28 -6.43 2.02
C LYS A 12 -28.43 -6.78 0.54
N LEU A 13 -27.35 -6.74 -0.24
CA LEU A 13 -27.39 -7.00 -1.68
C LEU A 13 -27.34 -8.51 -1.96
N ALA A 14 -27.94 -8.92 -3.08
CA ALA A 14 -27.86 -10.31 -3.53
C ALA A 14 -26.40 -10.69 -3.79
N ARG A 15 -25.98 -11.82 -3.23
CA ARG A 15 -24.63 -12.34 -3.47
C ARG A 15 -24.57 -13.00 -4.83
N GLN A 16 -23.57 -12.62 -5.61
CA GLN A 16 -23.21 -13.34 -6.83
C GLN A 16 -22.22 -14.44 -6.45
N HIS A 17 -22.44 -15.65 -6.99
CA HIS A 17 -21.52 -16.76 -6.80
C HIS A 17 -20.90 -17.13 -8.14
N ASP A 18 -19.60 -16.90 -8.26
CA ASP A 18 -18.79 -17.32 -9.41
C ASP A 18 -17.61 -18.15 -8.87
N PRO A 19 -17.48 -19.43 -9.29
CA PRO A 19 -16.41 -20.31 -8.82
C PRO A 19 -14.99 -19.85 -9.19
N ASN A 20 -14.85 -18.89 -10.12
CA ASN A 20 -13.56 -18.31 -10.48
C ASN A 20 -13.11 -17.19 -9.54
N VAL A 21 -13.98 -16.67 -8.67
CA VAL A 21 -13.62 -15.67 -7.67
C VAL A 21 -12.89 -16.35 -6.51
N LEU A 22 -11.56 -16.20 -6.46
CA LEU A 22 -10.71 -16.81 -5.43
C LEU A 22 -10.67 -15.97 -4.14
N VAL A 23 -10.83 -14.66 -4.31
CA VAL A 23 -10.93 -13.65 -3.25
C VAL A 23 -11.95 -12.63 -3.73
N GLY A 24 -13.03 -12.48 -2.96
CA GLY A 24 -14.13 -11.57 -3.24
C GLY A 24 -14.42 -10.66 -2.04
N PHE A 25 -15.59 -10.04 -2.05
CA PHE A 25 -16.00 -9.10 -1.00
C PHE A 25 -16.24 -9.77 0.38
N ASP A 26 -16.39 -11.09 0.43
CA ASP A 26 -16.75 -11.84 1.65
C ASP A 26 -15.69 -11.79 2.77
N HIS A 27 -14.42 -11.49 2.44
CA HIS A 27 -13.31 -11.61 3.39
C HIS A 27 -12.55 -10.30 3.67
N ALA A 28 -13.05 -9.15 3.21
CA ALA A 28 -12.42 -7.84 3.43
C ALA A 28 -10.90 -7.83 3.10
N ASP A 29 -10.54 -8.53 2.03
CA ASP A 29 -9.20 -8.53 1.45
C ASP A 29 -8.95 -7.26 0.63
N ASP A 30 -7.67 -6.95 0.42
CA ASP A 30 -7.23 -5.67 -0.17
C ASP A 30 -7.50 -5.57 -1.68
N ALA A 31 -7.75 -6.68 -2.37
CA ALA A 31 -8.05 -6.73 -3.80
C ALA A 31 -8.91 -7.95 -4.16
N GLY A 32 -9.65 -7.85 -5.26
CA GLY A 32 -10.34 -8.99 -5.85
C GLY A 32 -9.38 -9.89 -6.63
N VAL A 33 -9.57 -11.21 -6.54
CA VAL A 33 -8.78 -12.18 -7.31
C VAL A 33 -9.70 -13.05 -8.15
N TYR A 34 -9.53 -13.00 -9.47
CA TYR A 34 -10.36 -13.72 -10.43
C TYR A 34 -9.51 -14.69 -11.27
N LYS A 35 -9.82 -15.98 -11.21
CA LYS A 35 -9.12 -17.01 -11.96
C LYS A 35 -9.52 -16.96 -13.45
N ILE A 36 -8.52 -16.88 -14.33
CA ILE A 36 -8.73 -16.88 -15.79
C ILE A 36 -8.13 -18.10 -16.48
N ALA A 37 -7.21 -18.82 -15.81
CA ALA A 37 -6.64 -20.07 -16.26
C ALA A 37 -6.23 -20.94 -15.06
N PRO A 38 -5.87 -22.23 -15.24
CA PRO A 38 -5.42 -23.10 -14.16
C PRO A 38 -4.26 -22.55 -13.32
N ASP A 39 -3.35 -21.81 -13.95
CA ASP A 39 -2.12 -21.26 -13.38
C ASP A 39 -2.06 -19.72 -13.40
N GLN A 40 -3.15 -19.06 -13.80
CA GLN A 40 -3.23 -17.61 -13.90
C GLN A 40 -4.54 -17.04 -13.33
N ALA A 41 -4.41 -16.02 -12.49
CA ALA A 41 -5.50 -15.19 -12.00
C ALA A 41 -5.16 -13.71 -12.15
N LEU A 42 -6.20 -12.91 -12.30
CA LEU A 42 -6.16 -11.46 -12.20
C LEU A 42 -6.20 -11.05 -10.73
N VAL A 43 -5.45 -10.01 -10.39
CA VAL A 43 -5.61 -9.24 -9.15
C VAL A 43 -6.11 -7.87 -9.53
N GLN A 44 -7.25 -7.44 -9.00
CA GLN A 44 -7.88 -6.17 -9.35
C GLN A 44 -8.13 -5.35 -8.10
N THR A 45 -7.69 -4.10 -8.14
CA THR A 45 -7.96 -3.12 -7.09
C THR A 45 -8.28 -1.76 -7.71
N VAL A 46 -8.91 -0.90 -6.94
CA VAL A 46 -9.12 0.50 -7.26
C VAL A 46 -8.96 1.33 -6.00
N ASP A 47 -8.14 2.38 -6.10
CA ASP A 47 -7.90 3.26 -4.96
C ASP A 47 -7.62 4.67 -5.47
N PHE A 48 -8.38 5.65 -4.99
CA PHE A 48 -8.26 7.07 -5.30
C PHE A 48 -8.73 7.91 -4.11
N PHE A 49 -8.07 9.04 -3.87
CA PHE A 49 -8.31 9.85 -2.68
C PHE A 49 -7.88 11.30 -2.90
N THR A 50 -8.12 12.15 -1.91
CA THR A 50 -7.83 13.59 -1.95
C THR A 50 -6.35 13.86 -1.62
N PRO A 51 -5.79 15.01 -2.02
CA PRO A 51 -4.41 15.37 -1.68
C PRO A 51 -4.09 15.25 -0.19
N ILE A 52 -2.97 14.59 0.12
CA ILE A 52 -2.46 14.42 1.50
C ILE A 52 -1.17 15.19 1.77
N VAL A 53 -0.62 15.80 0.72
CA VAL A 53 0.57 16.66 0.67
C VAL A 53 0.31 17.78 -0.34
N ASP A 54 1.03 18.89 -0.23
CA ASP A 54 0.79 20.09 -1.04
C ASP A 54 1.46 20.02 -2.42
N ASP A 55 2.63 19.36 -2.55
CA ASP A 55 3.28 19.22 -3.86
C ASP A 55 2.49 18.25 -4.77
N PRO A 56 1.98 18.73 -5.93
CA PRO A 56 1.10 17.91 -6.77
C PRO A 56 1.80 16.69 -7.37
N TYR A 57 3.09 16.81 -7.72
CA TYR A 57 3.87 15.71 -8.26
C TYR A 57 4.04 14.59 -7.23
N THR A 58 4.42 14.94 -6.01
CA THR A 58 4.52 14.01 -4.88
C THR A 58 3.17 13.37 -4.57
N PHE A 59 2.06 14.12 -4.60
CA PHE A 59 0.72 13.55 -4.44
C PHE A 59 0.43 12.49 -5.51
N GLY A 60 0.75 12.77 -6.78
CA GLY A 60 0.64 11.80 -7.86
C GLY A 60 1.43 10.51 -7.60
N GLN A 61 2.69 10.64 -7.14
CA GLN A 61 3.53 9.49 -6.78
C GLN A 61 2.93 8.65 -5.65
N ILE A 62 2.42 9.31 -4.60
CA ILE A 62 1.77 8.66 -3.47
C ILE A 62 0.51 7.93 -3.93
N ALA A 63 -0.33 8.57 -4.75
CA ALA A 63 -1.55 7.96 -5.28
C ALA A 63 -1.26 6.69 -6.07
N ALA A 64 -0.31 6.74 -7.01
CA ALA A 64 0.13 5.56 -7.77
C ALA A 64 0.70 4.46 -6.86
N THR A 65 1.59 4.82 -5.92
CA THR A 65 2.20 3.87 -4.97
C THR A 65 1.14 3.18 -4.13
N ASN A 66 0.11 3.91 -3.71
CA ASN A 66 -1.01 3.38 -2.94
C ASN A 66 -1.87 2.43 -3.79
N SER A 67 -2.28 2.82 -4.99
CA SER A 67 -3.09 1.96 -5.88
C SER A 67 -2.36 0.67 -6.29
N LEU A 68 -1.03 0.70 -6.42
CA LEU A 68 -0.22 -0.50 -6.69
C LEU A 68 -0.09 -1.42 -5.46
N SER A 69 -0.29 -0.89 -4.25
CA SER A 69 0.02 -1.59 -3.00
C SER A 69 -0.81 -2.86 -2.82
N ASP A 70 -2.10 -2.86 -3.17
CA ASP A 70 -2.95 -4.04 -2.97
C ASP A 70 -2.49 -5.22 -3.83
N VAL A 71 -2.07 -4.95 -5.06
CA VAL A 71 -1.54 -5.98 -5.94
C VAL A 71 -0.31 -6.65 -5.33
N TYR A 72 0.62 -5.85 -4.80
CA TYR A 72 1.80 -6.39 -4.11
C TYR A 72 1.44 -7.14 -2.82
N ALA A 73 0.44 -6.66 -2.07
CA ALA A 73 -0.02 -7.30 -0.83
C ALA A 73 -0.60 -8.70 -1.08
N MET A 74 -1.29 -8.90 -2.22
CA MET A 74 -1.76 -10.22 -2.63
C MET A 74 -0.64 -11.15 -3.13
N GLY A 75 0.58 -10.62 -3.33
CA GLY A 75 1.71 -11.33 -3.96
C GLY A 75 1.66 -11.30 -5.50
N GLY A 76 0.86 -10.41 -6.07
CA GLY A 76 0.71 -10.24 -7.51
C GLY A 76 1.74 -9.29 -8.10
N ARG A 77 1.87 -9.35 -9.42
CA ARG A 77 2.67 -8.41 -10.22
C ARG A 77 1.73 -7.44 -10.96
N PRO A 78 1.82 -6.12 -10.74
CA PRO A 78 1.07 -5.14 -11.53
C PRO A 78 1.37 -5.28 -13.03
N LEU A 79 0.36 -5.05 -13.87
CA LEU A 79 0.48 -5.17 -15.33
C LEU A 79 -0.04 -3.92 -16.03
N THR A 80 -1.28 -3.54 -15.77
CA THR A 80 -1.93 -2.38 -16.38
C THR A 80 -2.69 -1.55 -15.36
N ALA A 81 -2.89 -0.27 -15.66
CA ALA A 81 -3.67 0.64 -14.85
C ALA A 81 -4.57 1.55 -15.69
N LEU A 82 -5.67 2.01 -15.08
CA LEU A 82 -6.55 3.06 -15.59
C LEU A 82 -6.55 4.23 -14.61
N ALA A 83 -6.22 5.43 -15.07
CA ALA A 83 -6.23 6.63 -14.24
C ALA A 83 -7.66 7.07 -13.89
N LEU A 84 -7.88 7.47 -12.65
CA LEU A 84 -9.14 8.04 -12.16
C LEU A 84 -8.86 9.47 -11.70
N VAL A 85 -9.51 10.43 -12.35
CA VAL A 85 -9.27 11.86 -12.12
C VAL A 85 -10.59 12.54 -11.78
N CYS A 86 -10.69 13.12 -10.58
CA CYS A 86 -11.67 14.14 -10.28
C CYS A 86 -10.93 15.47 -10.14
N PHE A 87 -11.29 16.47 -10.93
CA PHE A 87 -10.60 17.77 -10.92
C PHE A 87 -11.57 18.93 -11.12
N PRO A 88 -11.33 20.10 -10.49
CA PRO A 88 -12.19 21.26 -10.65
C PRO A 88 -12.18 21.78 -12.09
N GLU A 89 -13.35 22.18 -12.60
CA GLU A 89 -13.48 22.71 -13.97
C GLU A 89 -12.64 23.97 -14.19
N LYS A 90 -12.47 24.78 -13.14
CA LYS A 90 -11.62 25.98 -13.13
C LYS A 90 -10.28 25.74 -12.42
N GLY A 91 -9.88 24.49 -12.25
CA GLY A 91 -8.62 24.13 -11.62
C GLY A 91 -7.43 24.46 -12.52
N ASP A 92 -6.27 24.62 -11.92
CA ASP A 92 -5.02 24.87 -12.64
C ASP A 92 -4.54 23.59 -13.37
N LEU A 93 -4.44 23.65 -14.70
CA LEU A 93 -4.04 22.50 -15.50
C LEU A 93 -2.56 22.12 -15.28
N GLU A 94 -1.70 23.04 -14.85
CA GLU A 94 -0.31 22.72 -14.49
C GLU A 94 -0.26 21.85 -13.25
N VAL A 95 -1.16 22.08 -12.29
CA VAL A 95 -1.32 21.23 -11.11
C VAL A 95 -1.75 19.82 -11.53
N LEU A 96 -2.73 19.70 -12.42
CA LEU A 96 -3.17 18.40 -12.94
C LEU A 96 -2.05 17.67 -13.68
N GLU A 97 -1.31 18.37 -14.54
CA GLU A 97 -0.17 17.83 -15.26
C GLU A 97 0.87 17.25 -14.29
N ARG A 98 1.23 18.02 -13.24
CA ARG A 98 2.18 17.57 -12.23
C ARG A 98 1.70 16.32 -11.49
N ILE A 99 0.42 16.24 -11.14
CA ILE A 99 -0.17 15.04 -10.51
C ILE A 99 -0.03 13.82 -11.43
N LEU A 100 -0.40 13.97 -12.70
CA LEU A 100 -0.33 12.89 -13.68
C LEU A 100 1.13 12.46 -13.93
N ALA A 101 2.06 13.41 -14.03
CA ALA A 101 3.48 13.14 -14.20
C ALA A 101 4.07 12.39 -13.00
N GLY A 102 3.67 12.77 -11.78
CA GLY A 102 4.05 12.09 -10.55
C GLY A 102 3.57 10.64 -10.54
N GLY A 103 2.28 10.42 -10.82
CA GLY A 103 1.72 9.07 -10.89
C GLY A 103 2.37 8.20 -11.98
N LEU A 104 2.58 8.78 -13.17
CA LEU A 104 3.25 8.10 -14.29
C LEU A 104 4.67 7.65 -13.91
N SER A 105 5.44 8.47 -13.18
CA SER A 105 6.80 8.12 -12.75
C SER A 105 6.84 6.81 -11.95
N LYS A 106 5.86 6.60 -11.06
CA LYS A 106 5.75 5.40 -10.23
C LYS A 106 5.18 4.20 -10.96
N MET A 107 4.30 4.43 -11.94
CA MET A 107 3.83 3.37 -12.83
C MET A 107 4.98 2.82 -13.69
N ILE A 108 5.84 3.70 -14.23
CA ILE A 108 7.06 3.32 -14.94
C ILE A 108 8.00 2.53 -14.01
N GLU A 109 8.27 3.03 -12.80
CA GLU A 109 9.10 2.34 -11.79
C GLU A 109 8.56 0.92 -11.48
N ALA A 110 7.24 0.77 -11.43
CA ALA A 110 6.58 -0.51 -11.17
C ALA A 110 6.53 -1.45 -12.38
N GLY A 111 6.83 -0.98 -13.59
CA GLY A 111 6.60 -1.72 -14.83
C GLY A 111 5.12 -1.96 -15.12
N CYS A 112 4.25 -1.03 -14.70
CA CYS A 112 2.80 -1.07 -14.89
C CYS A 112 2.39 -0.05 -15.96
N THR A 113 1.72 -0.50 -17.03
CA THR A 113 1.36 0.39 -18.14
C THR A 113 0.02 1.07 -17.89
N ILE A 114 -0.02 2.40 -17.94
CA ILE A 114 -1.28 3.15 -17.96
C ILE A 114 -1.88 3.01 -19.36
N ILE A 115 -3.04 2.37 -19.48
CA ILE A 115 -3.68 2.06 -20.78
C ILE A 115 -4.93 2.89 -21.05
N GLY A 116 -5.21 3.87 -20.18
CA GLY A 116 -6.36 4.75 -20.30
C GLY A 116 -6.74 5.35 -18.96
N GLY A 117 -7.97 5.85 -18.88
CA GLY A 117 -8.52 6.42 -17.66
C GLY A 117 -9.87 7.08 -17.88
N HIS A 118 -10.39 7.68 -16.81
CA HIS A 118 -11.60 8.47 -16.85
C HIS A 118 -11.47 9.70 -15.96
N SER A 119 -12.03 10.82 -16.42
CA SER A 119 -12.05 12.08 -15.70
C SER A 119 -13.47 12.57 -15.47
N ILE A 120 -13.74 13.06 -14.27
CA ILE A 120 -15.03 13.65 -13.86
C ILE A 120 -14.77 15.04 -13.29
N ARG A 121 -15.69 15.97 -13.54
CA ARG A 121 -15.66 17.30 -12.91
C ARG A 121 -16.12 17.19 -11.47
N ASP A 122 -15.33 17.74 -10.55
CA ASP A 122 -15.62 17.72 -9.12
C ASP A 122 -14.95 18.94 -8.46
N ASP A 123 -15.60 19.57 -7.49
CA ASP A 123 -15.04 20.71 -6.77
C ASP A 123 -13.79 20.34 -5.97
N GLU A 124 -13.68 19.06 -5.57
CA GLU A 124 -12.54 18.55 -4.81
C GLU A 124 -11.69 17.59 -5.66
N THR A 125 -10.40 17.88 -5.73
CA THR A 125 -9.42 17.04 -6.44
C THR A 125 -9.34 15.65 -5.81
N LYS A 126 -9.49 14.61 -6.63
CA LYS A 126 -9.27 13.21 -6.23
C LYS A 126 -8.50 12.52 -7.35
N PHE A 127 -7.49 11.74 -6.97
CA PHE A 127 -6.65 11.06 -7.94
C PHE A 127 -6.25 9.67 -7.47
N GLY A 128 -6.13 8.76 -8.43
CA GLY A 128 -5.68 7.40 -8.19
C GLY A 128 -5.85 6.53 -9.42
N TYR A 129 -5.80 5.21 -9.21
CA TYR A 129 -5.82 4.25 -10.30
C TYR A 129 -6.66 3.02 -9.95
N SER A 130 -7.30 2.47 -10.97
CA SER A 130 -7.63 1.05 -11.01
C SER A 130 -6.41 0.29 -11.54
N VAL A 131 -6.00 -0.78 -10.87
CA VAL A 131 -4.83 -1.57 -11.23
C VAL A 131 -5.23 -3.02 -11.44
N THR A 132 -4.78 -3.58 -12.56
CA THR A 132 -4.85 -5.01 -12.85
C THR A 132 -3.45 -5.61 -12.80
N GLY A 133 -3.30 -6.66 -12.00
CA GLY A 133 -2.10 -7.46 -11.89
C GLY A 133 -2.36 -8.93 -12.21
N LEU A 134 -1.27 -9.70 -12.22
CA LEU A 134 -1.29 -11.14 -12.42
C LEU A 134 -0.73 -11.87 -11.21
N ILE A 135 -1.31 -13.03 -10.91
CA ILE A 135 -0.84 -13.93 -9.87
C ILE A 135 -1.08 -15.39 -10.25
N ASN A 136 -0.24 -16.29 -9.74
CA ASN A 136 -0.56 -17.71 -9.78
C ASN A 136 -1.63 -18.02 -8.71
N PRO A 137 -2.77 -18.66 -9.06
CA PRO A 137 -3.85 -18.99 -8.11
C PRO A 137 -3.40 -19.73 -6.84
N LYS A 138 -2.30 -20.50 -6.91
CA LYS A 138 -1.75 -21.27 -5.80
C LYS A 138 -0.88 -20.45 -4.84
N ARG A 139 -0.61 -19.18 -5.17
CA ARG A 139 0.29 -18.29 -4.41
C ARG A 139 -0.42 -17.04 -3.86
N VAL A 140 -1.74 -17.01 -3.94
CA VAL A 140 -2.54 -15.90 -3.42
C VAL A 140 -2.31 -15.77 -1.92
N LEU A 141 -1.80 -14.62 -1.50
CA LEU A 141 -1.71 -14.24 -0.10
C LEU A 141 -3.07 -13.70 0.34
N LYS A 142 -3.56 -14.16 1.49
CA LYS A 142 -4.83 -13.74 2.07
C LYS A 142 -4.59 -13.12 3.43
N ASN A 143 -5.48 -12.25 3.90
CA ASN A 143 -5.35 -11.61 5.21
C ASN A 143 -5.55 -12.56 6.41
N GLY A 144 -5.88 -13.83 6.17
CA GLY A 144 -6.09 -14.86 7.20
C GLY A 144 -4.99 -15.93 7.26
N GLY A 145 -4.98 -16.70 8.34
CA GLY A 145 -4.11 -17.88 8.49
C GLY A 145 -2.86 -17.69 9.37
N ALA A 146 -2.69 -16.51 9.97
CA ALA A 146 -1.68 -16.31 11.01
C ALA A 146 -1.98 -17.17 12.25
N GLN A 147 -0.92 -17.71 12.86
CA GLN A 147 -1.00 -18.57 14.05
C GLN A 147 -0.19 -17.99 15.21
N PRO A 148 -0.53 -18.33 16.48
CA PRO A 148 0.34 -18.02 17.61
C PRO A 148 1.78 -18.51 17.36
N GLY A 149 2.74 -17.61 17.55
CA GLY A 149 4.16 -17.86 17.27
C GLY A 149 4.66 -17.30 15.93
N ASP A 150 3.78 -16.85 15.05
CA ASP A 150 4.17 -16.11 13.85
C ASP A 150 4.79 -14.75 14.20
N ARG A 151 5.66 -14.24 13.32
CA ARG A 151 6.32 -12.95 13.48
C ARG A 151 5.60 -11.88 12.66
N LEU A 152 5.55 -10.69 13.24
CA LEU A 152 5.07 -9.48 12.58
C LEU A 152 6.23 -8.82 11.84
N LEU A 153 6.06 -8.58 10.54
CA LEU A 153 7.00 -7.78 9.77
C LEU A 153 6.31 -6.54 9.21
N LEU A 154 7.02 -5.42 9.34
CA LEU A 154 6.61 -4.13 8.82
C LEU A 154 7.74 -3.61 7.93
N THR A 155 7.39 -3.21 6.70
CA THR A 155 8.35 -2.81 5.67
C THR A 155 8.40 -1.31 5.44
N LYS A 156 7.54 -0.54 6.12
CA LYS A 156 7.42 0.92 6.03
C LYS A 156 7.13 1.54 7.39
N ALA A 157 7.53 2.78 7.59
CA ALA A 157 7.27 3.49 8.84
C ALA A 157 5.78 3.70 9.11
N LEU A 158 5.43 3.77 10.40
CA LEU A 158 4.10 4.15 10.86
C LEU A 158 3.99 5.68 11.01
N GLY A 159 2.76 6.20 11.07
CA GLY A 159 2.50 7.57 11.51
C GLY A 159 2.26 8.62 10.41
N THR A 160 2.24 8.22 9.14
CA THR A 160 2.00 9.14 8.01
C THR A 160 0.67 9.90 8.13
N GLY A 161 -0.38 9.29 8.68
CA GLY A 161 -1.66 9.98 8.94
C GLY A 161 -1.58 11.06 10.02
N VAL A 162 -0.75 10.87 11.04
CA VAL A 162 -0.48 11.89 12.08
C VAL A 162 0.29 13.05 11.45
N ILE A 163 1.28 12.74 10.61
CA ILE A 163 2.07 13.74 9.89
C ILE A 163 1.21 14.52 8.91
N SER A 164 0.35 13.87 8.12
CA SER A 164 -0.60 14.55 7.22
C SER A 164 -1.56 15.46 7.98
N THR A 165 -2.00 15.06 9.19
CA THR A 165 -2.79 15.94 10.06
C THR A 165 -1.98 17.16 10.53
N ALA A 166 -0.70 16.99 10.86
CA ALA A 166 0.18 18.10 11.22
C ALA A 166 0.46 19.05 10.04
N ILE A 167 0.57 18.52 8.81
CA ILE A 167 0.69 19.31 7.57
C ILE A 167 -0.54 20.20 7.40
N LYS A 168 -1.75 19.62 7.48
CA LYS A 168 -3.01 20.37 7.39
C LYS A 168 -3.16 21.48 8.43
N LYS A 169 -2.51 21.33 9.59
CA LYS A 169 -2.49 22.32 10.67
C LYS A 169 -1.34 23.33 10.57
N GLY A 170 -0.43 23.18 9.60
CA GLY A 170 0.76 24.03 9.46
C GLY A 170 1.80 23.86 10.57
N VAL A 171 1.80 22.74 11.29
CA VAL A 171 2.69 22.48 12.45
C VAL A 171 3.69 21.35 12.23
N ALA A 172 3.71 20.76 11.03
CA ALA A 172 4.66 19.70 10.69
C ALA A 172 6.07 20.28 10.44
N LYS A 173 7.10 19.64 11.01
CA LYS A 173 8.50 19.94 10.65
C LYS A 173 8.83 19.34 9.29
N GLN A 174 9.64 20.03 8.49
CA GLN A 174 10.04 19.56 7.16
C GLN A 174 10.61 18.13 7.17
N ALA A 175 11.50 17.82 8.11
CA ALA A 175 12.07 16.47 8.23
C ALA A 175 11.02 15.37 8.45
N TRP A 176 9.87 15.67 9.06
CA TRP A 176 8.77 14.70 9.21
C TRP A 176 8.04 14.49 7.89
N ILE A 177 7.84 15.57 7.14
CA ILE A 177 7.21 15.54 5.82
C ILE A 177 8.09 14.70 4.88
N ASP A 178 9.39 14.99 4.83
CA ASP A 178 10.35 14.29 3.97
C ASP A 178 10.36 12.77 4.26
N ALA A 179 10.44 12.39 5.55
CA ALA A 179 10.40 10.99 5.95
C ALA A 179 9.07 10.31 5.59
N ALA A 180 7.95 11.02 5.74
CA ALA A 180 6.64 10.50 5.35
C ALA A 180 6.54 10.34 3.83
N VAL A 181 7.01 11.31 3.05
CA VAL A 181 7.04 11.27 1.58
C VAL A 181 7.86 10.09 1.09
N VAL A 182 9.08 9.88 1.62
CA VAL A 182 9.90 8.71 1.27
C VAL A 182 9.14 7.41 1.55
N SER A 183 8.55 7.28 2.74
CA SER A 183 7.78 6.08 3.11
C SER A 183 6.55 5.85 2.22
N MET A 184 5.84 6.91 1.84
CA MET A 184 4.62 6.83 1.04
C MET A 184 4.86 6.65 -0.46
N THR A 185 6.02 7.06 -0.97
CA THR A 185 6.40 6.95 -2.39
C THR A 185 7.27 5.74 -2.71
N THR A 186 7.75 5.01 -1.70
CA THR A 186 8.47 3.74 -1.89
C THR A 186 7.50 2.65 -2.33
N LEU A 187 7.75 1.94 -3.43
CA LEU A 187 6.89 0.83 -3.86
C LEU A 187 6.97 -0.36 -2.90
N ASN A 188 5.86 -1.10 -2.75
CA ASN A 188 5.84 -2.36 -1.98
C ASN A 188 6.39 -3.56 -2.75
N LYS A 189 7.09 -3.34 -3.89
CA LYS A 189 7.59 -4.39 -4.78
C LYS A 189 8.51 -5.37 -4.06
N ALA A 190 9.59 -4.88 -3.46
CA ALA A 190 10.56 -5.72 -2.75
C ALA A 190 9.91 -6.47 -1.57
N ALA A 191 9.02 -5.80 -0.83
CA ALA A 191 8.24 -6.42 0.24
C ALA A 191 7.39 -7.59 -0.30
N GLY A 192 6.64 -7.36 -1.38
CA GLY A 192 5.82 -8.38 -2.04
C GLY A 192 6.66 -9.56 -2.54
N GLU A 193 7.81 -9.32 -3.15
CA GLU A 193 8.75 -10.36 -3.61
C GLU A 193 9.30 -11.21 -2.46
N VAL A 194 9.70 -10.58 -1.35
CA VAL A 194 10.19 -11.26 -0.14
C VAL A 194 9.09 -12.12 0.47
N ILE A 195 7.87 -11.57 0.59
CA ILE A 195 6.74 -12.30 1.15
C ILE A 195 6.30 -13.42 0.21
N ALA A 196 6.39 -13.27 -1.11
CA ALA A 196 6.06 -14.32 -2.07
C ALA A 196 7.07 -15.48 -2.07
N THR A 197 8.37 -15.19 -1.93
CA THR A 197 9.44 -16.21 -1.92
C THR A 197 9.66 -16.85 -0.55
N GLY A 198 9.23 -16.21 0.54
CA GLY A 198 9.30 -16.78 1.90
C GLY A 198 10.69 -16.77 2.51
N SER A 199 11.65 -16.14 1.83
CA SER A 199 13.04 -16.04 2.26
C SER A 199 13.25 -14.71 2.97
N VAL A 200 12.94 -14.66 4.28
CA VAL A 200 13.40 -13.57 5.13
C VAL A 200 14.60 -14.07 5.92
N GLY A 201 15.80 -13.80 5.41
CA GLY A 201 17.00 -13.91 6.24
C GLY A 201 16.94 -12.85 7.34
N THR A 202 17.06 -13.25 8.60
CA THR A 202 17.07 -12.32 9.74
C THR A 202 18.19 -11.28 9.65
N ASP A 203 19.21 -11.54 8.82
CA ASP A 203 20.40 -10.71 8.67
C ASP A 203 20.31 -9.73 7.49
N ALA A 204 19.38 -9.95 6.55
CA ALA A 204 19.21 -9.08 5.38
C ALA A 204 18.56 -7.73 5.75
N LEU A 205 17.68 -7.73 6.75
CA LEU A 205 16.99 -6.52 7.23
C LEU A 205 17.90 -5.59 8.03
N ALA A 206 18.91 -6.14 8.73
CA ALA A 206 19.91 -5.32 9.42
C ALA A 206 20.76 -4.52 8.42
N ARG A 207 21.13 -5.13 7.28
CA ARG A 207 21.96 -4.47 6.27
C ARG A 207 21.23 -3.38 5.50
N GLN A 208 19.94 -3.55 5.19
CA GLN A 208 19.16 -2.52 4.50
C GLN A 208 18.86 -1.33 5.44
N ALA A 209 18.47 -1.62 6.70
CA ALA A 209 18.24 -0.57 7.70
C ALA A 209 19.52 0.19 8.06
N ASP A 210 20.68 -0.50 8.11
CA ASP A 210 21.98 0.14 8.32
C ASP A 210 22.43 0.96 7.10
N GLN A 211 22.15 0.52 5.87
CA GLN A 211 22.49 1.28 4.65
C GLN A 211 21.64 2.55 4.50
N ASP A 212 20.35 2.48 4.80
CA ASP A 212 19.44 3.63 4.76
C ASP A 212 19.69 4.60 5.93
N SER A 213 20.05 4.07 7.11
CA SER A 213 20.46 4.89 8.27
C SER A 213 21.84 5.53 8.08
N ALA A 214 22.79 4.84 7.44
CA ALA A 214 24.14 5.37 7.20
C ALA A 214 24.14 6.53 6.20
N LYS A 215 23.22 6.54 5.23
CA LYS A 215 23.05 7.67 4.28
C LYS A 215 22.47 8.93 4.94
N ASN A 216 21.87 8.83 6.13
CA ASN A 216 21.15 9.93 6.77
C ASN A 216 21.68 10.28 8.18
N ARG A 217 22.91 9.89 8.53
CA ARG A 217 23.51 10.21 9.84
C ARG A 217 23.94 11.67 9.91
N GLN A 218 23.27 12.44 10.76
CA GLN A 218 23.85 13.61 11.41
C GLN A 218 24.64 13.17 12.66
N PRO A 219 25.88 13.63 12.88
CA PRO A 219 26.65 13.26 14.07
C PRO A 219 25.99 13.83 15.34
N GLY A 220 25.64 12.96 16.30
CA GLY A 220 25.29 13.36 17.68
C GLY A 220 23.99 12.84 18.30
N VAL A 221 23.19 11.99 17.63
CA VAL A 221 21.90 11.50 18.19
C VAL A 221 22.05 10.08 18.79
N PRO A 222 21.78 9.86 20.09
CA PRO A 222 21.90 8.54 20.72
C PRO A 222 20.70 7.62 20.43
N HIS A 223 20.97 6.31 20.36
CA HIS A 223 20.00 5.24 20.09
C HIS A 223 18.98 5.04 21.22
N PRO A 224 17.67 4.84 20.93
CA PRO A 224 16.72 4.43 21.96
C PRO A 224 16.85 2.93 22.26
N SER A 225 17.02 2.61 23.53
CA SER A 225 17.09 1.26 24.10
C SER A 225 15.81 0.46 23.89
N ARG A 226 15.95 -0.84 23.60
CA ARG A 226 14.86 -1.82 23.41
C ARG A 226 13.92 -1.87 24.61
N GLN A 227 12.69 -1.37 24.46
CA GLN A 227 11.58 -1.68 25.38
C GLN A 227 10.70 -2.77 24.79
N ARG A 228 10.40 -3.81 25.60
CA ARG A 228 9.36 -4.79 25.33
C ARG A 228 8.00 -4.13 25.60
N LEU A 229 7.19 -3.94 24.56
CA LEU A 229 5.80 -3.51 24.70
C LEU A 229 4.89 -4.73 24.55
N GLY A 230 4.18 -5.08 25.62
CA GLY A 230 3.03 -5.99 25.57
C GLY A 230 1.85 -5.25 24.93
N ALA A 231 1.23 -5.86 23.93
CA ALA A 231 0.12 -5.25 23.21
C ALA A 231 -1.22 -5.63 23.86
N ASN A 232 -1.87 -4.63 24.46
CA ASN A 232 -3.31 -4.62 24.72
C ASN A 232 -3.77 -3.19 24.43
N SER A 233 -4.69 -2.98 23.47
CA SER A 233 -5.28 -1.65 23.29
C SER A 233 -6.67 -1.72 22.64
N ASP A 234 -7.66 -1.34 23.44
CA ASP A 234 -9.03 -1.04 23.06
C ASP A 234 -9.18 0.38 22.46
N LYS A 235 -10.09 0.45 21.48
CA LYS A 235 -10.94 1.54 20.90
C LYS A 235 -10.54 3.04 20.78
N GLN A 236 -11.07 3.58 19.66
CA GLN A 236 -11.67 4.91 19.39
C GLN A 236 -10.94 5.99 18.52
N SER A 237 -11.70 6.41 17.48
CA SER A 237 -11.76 7.66 16.68
C SER A 237 -10.52 8.25 15.97
N ALA A 238 -10.35 7.92 14.67
CA ALA A 238 -9.99 8.80 13.53
C ALA A 238 -9.84 7.90 12.26
N PRO A 239 -10.16 8.36 11.03
CA PRO A 239 -10.10 7.55 9.82
C PRO A 239 -8.66 7.46 9.28
N THR A 240 -7.75 6.88 10.08
CA THR A 240 -6.35 6.61 9.68
C THR A 240 -5.97 5.14 9.88
N ARG A 241 -6.94 4.28 10.19
CA ARG A 241 -6.71 2.86 10.51
C ARG A 241 -6.80 1.98 9.27
N ARG A 242 -5.64 1.71 8.63
CA ARG A 242 -5.26 0.45 7.91
C ARG A 242 -4.02 0.57 6.99
N ARG A 243 -3.26 1.68 6.98
CA ARG A 243 -2.24 1.91 5.93
C ARG A 243 -0.78 1.74 6.36
N SER A 244 -0.56 0.92 7.38
CA SER A 244 0.74 0.33 7.67
C SER A 244 0.61 -1.18 7.54
N ARG A 245 0.86 -1.69 6.33
CA ARG A 245 0.55 -3.08 6.03
C ARG A 245 1.60 -3.99 6.64
N VAL A 246 1.18 -4.57 7.73
CA VAL A 246 1.77 -5.75 8.33
C VAL A 246 1.42 -6.92 7.43
N CYS A 247 2.42 -7.58 6.87
CA CYS A 247 2.20 -8.86 6.22
C CYS A 247 2.75 -9.95 7.13
N THR A 248 1.88 -10.85 7.58
CA THR A 248 2.26 -12.01 8.40
C THR A 248 2.43 -13.20 7.48
N ARG A 249 3.66 -13.72 7.37
CA ARG A 249 3.92 -15.03 6.76
C ARG A 249 4.70 -15.89 7.74
N ARG A 250 4.37 -17.18 7.78
CA ARG A 250 5.11 -18.18 8.55
C ARG A 250 6.54 -18.26 8.03
N LEU A 251 7.50 -17.78 8.81
CA LEU A 251 8.92 -17.94 8.52
C LEU A 251 9.36 -19.26 9.12
N HIS A 252 9.59 -20.27 8.28
CA HIS A 252 10.25 -21.50 8.72
C HIS A 252 11.73 -21.19 9.00
N PRO A 253 12.30 -21.67 10.12
CA PRO A 253 13.71 -21.50 10.40
C PRO A 253 14.52 -22.13 9.26
N CYS A 254 15.43 -21.34 8.69
CA CYS A 254 16.40 -21.79 7.70
C CYS A 254 17.20 -22.93 8.33
N ARG A 255 16.91 -24.18 7.96
CA ARG A 255 17.75 -25.32 8.36
C ARG A 255 19.07 -25.12 7.64
N SER A 256 20.12 -24.76 8.38
CA SER A 256 21.49 -24.91 7.92
C SER A 256 21.68 -26.39 7.55
N GLN A 257 21.70 -26.69 6.26
CA GLN A 257 22.29 -27.94 5.80
C GLN A 257 23.79 -27.80 6.01
N SER A 258 24.24 -28.21 7.19
CA SER A 258 25.63 -28.60 7.42
C SER A 258 25.83 -29.96 6.74
N GLN A 259 26.53 -29.98 5.61
CA GLN A 259 27.41 -31.09 5.26
C GLN A 259 28.84 -30.69 5.64
#